data_AF-A0A949Z2Q5-F1
#
_entry.id   AF-A0A949Z2Q5-F1
#
_cell.length_a   1.000
_cell.length_b   1.000
_cell.length_c   1.000
_cell.angle_alpha   90.00
_cell.angle_beta   90.00
_cell.angle_gamma   90.00
#
_symmetry.space_group_name_H-M   'P 1'
#
loop_
_entity.id
_entity.type
_entity.pdbx_description
1 polymer ?
#
loop_
_entity_poly.entity_id
_entity_poly.type
_entity_poly.pdbx_seq_one_letter_code
_entity_poly.pdbx_strand_id
1 'polypeptide(L)' 'MEGTAPFGIAGDYDGVAELWFDSVEEASKAFSEPKYREIIRADELKFVDPHKCISFMTEELQVI' A
#
# COMPACT_ATOMS: atom_id res chain seq x y z
N MET A 1 -0.60 -15.51 25.03
CA MET A 1 -1.39 -16.74 24.82
C MET A 1 -2.80 -16.30 24.49
N GLU A 2 -3.45 -16.98 23.56
CA GLU A 2 -4.77 -16.76 22.92
C GLU A 2 -4.74 -15.97 21.60
N GLY A 3 -5.24 -16.50 20.48
CA GLY A 3 -5.97 -17.76 20.28
C GLY A 3 -5.95 -18.23 18.83
N THR A 4 -5.96 -19.55 18.66
CA THR A 4 -6.15 -20.22 17.37
C THR A 4 -7.55 -19.91 16.86
N ALA A 5 -7.65 -18.98 15.90
CA ALA A 5 -8.88 -18.76 15.15
C ALA A 5 -8.95 -19.76 13.99
N PRO A 6 -10.05 -20.52 13.83
CA PRO A 6 -10.22 -21.50 12.75
C PRO A 6 -10.39 -20.87 11.34
N PHE A 7 -10.34 -19.53 11.23
CA PHE A 7 -10.50 -18.76 9.99
C PHE A 7 -9.39 -17.72 9.76
N GLY A 8 -8.16 -18.07 10.13
CA GLY A 8 -6.98 -17.27 9.81
C GLY A 8 -6.64 -16.25 10.89
N ILE A 9 -5.36 -16.20 11.23
CA ILE A 9 -4.78 -15.10 11.99
C ILE A 9 -4.74 -13.92 11.02
N ALA A 10 -5.63 -12.93 11.18
CA ALA A 10 -5.39 -11.63 10.56
C ALA A 10 -4.09 -11.09 11.20
N GLY A 11 -3.06 -10.86 10.38
CA GLY A 11 -1.85 -10.18 10.86
C GLY A 11 -2.17 -8.77 11.34
N ASP A 12 -1.17 -8.02 11.80
CA ASP A 12 -1.34 -6.65 12.30
C ASP A 12 -1.87 -5.63 11.26
N TYR A 13 -2.11 -6.07 10.02
CA TYR A 13 -2.56 -5.25 8.91
C TYR A 13 -3.87 -5.78 8.32
N ASP A 14 -4.80 -4.87 8.04
CA ASP A 14 -6.12 -5.18 7.48
C ASP A 14 -6.11 -5.43 5.96
N GLY A 15 -4.99 -5.12 5.27
CA GLY A 15 -4.87 -5.29 3.83
C GLY A 15 -3.52 -4.90 3.25
N VAL A 16 -3.33 -5.19 1.96
CA VAL A 16 -2.15 -4.82 1.17
C VAL A 16 -2.59 -4.22 -0.16
N ALA A 17 -1.87 -3.19 -0.59
CA ALA A 17 -1.99 -2.61 -1.93
C ALA A 17 -0.63 -2.70 -2.62
N GLU A 18 -0.64 -3.06 -3.91
CA GLU A 18 0.55 -3.10 -4.75
C GLU A 18 0.28 -2.30 -6.01
N LEU A 19 1.22 -1.42 -6.37
CA LEU A 19 1.15 -0.54 -7.51
C LEU A 19 2.36 -0.79 -8.39
N TRP A 20 2.13 -0.94 -9.69
CA TRP A 20 3.17 -1.21 -10.68
C TRP A 20 3.43 0.03 -11.51
N PHE A 21 4.71 0.39 -11.63
CA PHE A 21 5.18 1.50 -12.45
C PHE A 21 6.38 1.04 -13.26
N ASP A 22 6.56 1.60 -14.45
CA ASP A 22 7.70 1.27 -15.32
C ASP A 22 9.04 1.77 -14.74
N SER A 23 9.01 2.77 -13.85
CA SER A 23 10.20 3.29 -13.16
C SER A 23 9.84 4.00 -11.85
N VAL A 24 10.85 4.21 -10.99
CA VAL A 24 10.70 4.96 -9.73
C VAL A 24 10.35 6.44 -10.01
N GLU A 25 10.84 7.00 -11.11
CA GLU A 25 10.52 8.36 -11.54
C GLU A 25 9.03 8.51 -11.90
N GLU A 26 8.46 7.53 -12.61
CA GLU A 26 7.03 7.53 -12.93
C GLU A 26 6.17 7.36 -11.67
N ALA A 27 6.59 6.53 -10.71
CA ALA A 27 5.92 6.44 -9.41
C ALA A 27 5.93 7.80 -8.69
N SER A 28 7.09 8.48 -8.64
CA SER A 28 7.21 9.80 -8.01
C SER A 28 6.32 10.85 -8.67
N LYS A 29 6.24 10.85 -10.02
CA LYS A 29 5.33 11.73 -10.78
C LYS A 29 3.88 11.44 -10.43
N ALA A 30 3.46 10.18 -10.40
CA ALA A 30 2.09 9.79 -10.08
C ALA A 30 1.64 10.32 -8.70
N PHE A 31 2.48 10.18 -7.67
CA PHE A 31 2.18 10.68 -6.32
C PHE A 31 2.30 12.20 -6.18
N SER A 32 3.05 12.85 -7.07
CA SER A 32 3.21 14.31 -7.11
C SER A 32 2.07 15.02 -7.85
N GLU A 33 1.29 14.28 -8.63
CA GLU A 33 0.24 14.84 -9.48
C GLU A 33 -0.90 15.46 -8.66
N PRO A 34 -1.35 16.69 -8.96
CA PRO A 34 -2.41 17.34 -8.19
C PRO A 34 -3.69 16.50 -8.09
N LYS A 35 -4.07 15.82 -9.18
CA LYS A 35 -5.25 14.94 -9.20
C LYS A 35 -5.14 13.77 -8.22
N TYR A 36 -3.95 13.23 -7.99
CA TYR A 36 -3.75 12.20 -6.97
C TYR A 36 -4.12 12.77 -5.59
N ARG A 37 -3.61 13.96 -5.24
CA ARG A 37 -3.89 14.59 -3.94
C ARG A 37 -5.35 14.99 -3.76
N GLU A 38 -5.97 15.56 -4.79
CA GLU A 38 -7.32 16.13 -4.70
C GLU A 38 -8.43 15.07 -4.74
N ILE A 39 -8.21 13.98 -5.47
CA ILE A 39 -9.24 12.97 -5.72
C ILE A 39 -8.91 11.67 -5.00
N ILE A 40 -7.76 11.06 -5.32
CA ILE A 40 -7.43 9.71 -4.85
C ILE A 40 -7.09 9.74 -3.36
N ARG A 41 -6.15 10.60 -2.94
CA ARG A 41 -5.73 10.69 -1.54
C ARG A 41 -6.86 11.12 -0.61
N ALA A 42 -7.73 12.02 -1.07
CA ALA A 42 -8.92 12.43 -0.33
C ALA A 42 -9.91 11.26 -0.15
N ASP A 43 -9.99 10.35 -1.12
CA ASP A 43 -10.83 9.15 -1.03
C ASP A 43 -10.20 8.08 -0.13
N GLU A 44 -8.89 7.83 -0.24
CA GLU A 44 -8.13 6.89 0.60
C GLU A 44 -8.35 7.15 2.10
N LEU A 45 -8.35 8.43 2.51
CA LEU A 45 -8.54 8.82 3.91
C LEU A 45 -9.91 8.43 4.48
N LYS A 46 -10.88 8.02 3.66
CA LYS A 46 -12.18 7.52 4.12
C LYS A 46 -12.12 6.09 4.65
N PHE A 47 -11.11 5.31 4.23
CA PHE A 47 -11.03 3.88 4.53
C PHE A 47 -9.63 3.39 4.94
N VAL A 48 -8.58 4.21 4.79
CA VAL A 48 -7.20 3.90 5.19
C VAL A 48 -6.76 4.84 6.31
N ASP A 49 -6.11 4.30 7.35
CA ASP A 49 -5.39 5.06 8.37
C ASP A 49 -3.90 5.16 7.98
N PRO A 50 -3.43 6.31 7.47
CA PRO A 50 -2.04 6.44 7.01
C PRO A 50 -1.01 6.25 8.12
N HIS A 51 -1.37 6.49 9.38
CA HIS A 51 -0.45 6.33 10.51
C HIS A 51 -0.19 4.87 10.87
N LYS A 52 -1.01 3.95 10.33
CA LYS A 52 -0.87 2.50 10.48
C LYS A 52 -0.45 1.80 9.19
N CYS A 53 -0.09 2.57 8.16
CA CYS A 53 0.42 2.04 6.90
C CYS A 53 1.94 2.12 6.82
N ILE A 54 2.52 1.14 6.15
CA ILE A 54 3.92 1.14 5.73
C ILE A 54 3.93 1.07 4.21
N SER A 55 4.78 1.87 3.58
CA SER A 55 4.98 1.87 2.13
C SER A 55 6.46 1.79 1.82
N PHE A 56 6.81 1.01 0.80
CA PHE A 56 8.19 0.82 0.35
C PHE A 56 8.19 0.60 -1.16
N MET A 57 9.30 0.96 -1.80
CA MET A 57 9.56 0.62 -3.19
C MET A 57 10.28 -0.73 -3.23
N THR A 58 10.00 -1.55 -4.22
CA THR A 58 10.61 -2.88 -4.40
C THR A 58 11.45 -2.92 -5.67
N GLU A 59 12.45 -3.79 -5.67
CA GLU A 59 13.18 -4.21 -6.86
C GLU A 59 12.89 -5.70 -7.08
N GLU A 60 12.63 -6.10 -8.33
CA GLU A 60 12.39 -7.49 -8.66
C GLU A 60 13.72 -8.26 -8.70
N LEU A 61 13.82 -9.31 -7.87
CA LEU A 61 14.95 -10.25 -7.89
C LEU A 61 14.45 -11.60 -8.43
N GLN A 62 14.66 -11.85 -9.71
CA GLN A 62 14.30 -13.11 -10.34
C GLN A 62 15.27 -14.22 -9.91
N VAL A 63 14.72 -15.28 -9.30
CA VAL A 63 15.47 -16.50 -9.00
C VAL A 63 15.18 -17.50 -10.11
N ILE A 64 16.19 -17.74 -10.96
CA ILE A 64 16.17 -18.72 -12.06
C ILE A 64 16.64 -20.11 -11.62
#